data_AF-A0A7C5N139-F1
#
_entry.id   AF-A0A7C5N139-F1
#
_cell.length_a   1.000
_cell.length_b   1.000
_cell.length_c   1.000
_cell.angle_alpha   90.00
_cell.angle_beta   90.00
_cell.angle_gamma   90.00
#
_symmetry.space_group_name_H-M   'P 1'
#
loop_
_entity.id
_entity.type
_entity.pdbx_description
1 polymer ?
#
loop_
_entity_poly.entity_id
_entity_poly.type
_entity_poly.pdbx_seq_one_letter_code
_entity_poly.pdbx_strand_id
1 'polypeptide(L)'
;MKVPQKHKAEPHTTSQGKKGLGFAANTNYPVQRSPGEPLEKVVSTASKVLNHDFSGVNIELNSKMPEKVGAVATAAGKQIKVAPSHSDLMQKRNVEVLGHEIRHTQQQDLGKVSANTQIAGLPVNNEQRHEQDANAAGKRIASAL
;
A
#
# COMPACT_ATOMS: atom_id res chain seq x y z
N MET A 1 -33.42 35.83 -49.95
CA MET A 1 -32.22 35.32 -50.66
C MET A 1 -32.13 33.80 -50.49
N LYS A 2 -31.46 33.18 -51.46
CA LYS A 2 -31.42 31.75 -51.85
C LYS A 2 -31.30 30.68 -50.75
N VAL A 3 -31.88 29.53 -51.10
CA VAL A 3 -31.87 28.20 -50.47
C VAL A 3 -30.54 27.44 -50.81
N PRO A 4 -30.39 26.13 -50.49
CA PRO A 4 -29.45 25.49 -49.55
C PRO A 4 -28.26 24.76 -50.24
N GLN A 5 -27.45 23.99 -49.49
CA GLN A 5 -26.71 22.79 -49.95
C GLN A 5 -26.01 22.12 -48.74
N LYS A 6 -26.44 20.98 -48.20
CA LYS A 6 -26.40 19.56 -48.67
C LYS A 6 -25.00 18.90 -48.70
N HIS A 7 -24.81 18.00 -47.73
CA HIS A 7 -24.17 16.66 -47.74
C HIS A 7 -22.94 16.35 -48.61
N LYS A 8 -21.95 15.69 -47.98
CA LYS A 8 -21.35 14.47 -48.54
C LYS A 8 -20.94 13.47 -47.45
N ALA A 9 -21.13 12.19 -47.77
CA ALA A 9 -21.13 11.01 -46.91
C ALA A 9 -19.73 10.42 -46.57
N GLU A 10 -19.75 9.46 -45.63
CA GLU A 10 -18.68 8.63 -45.05
C GLU A 10 -17.95 7.71 -46.08
N PRO A 11 -16.80 7.08 -45.72
CA PRO A 11 -16.87 5.75 -45.06
C PRO A 11 -15.81 5.45 -43.97
N HIS A 12 -16.28 4.71 -42.96
CA HIS A 12 -15.66 3.67 -42.11
C HIS A 12 -14.12 3.51 -42.05
N THR A 13 -13.57 3.54 -40.83
CA THR A 13 -12.85 2.37 -40.29
C THR A 13 -12.90 2.31 -38.76
N THR A 14 -13.43 1.19 -38.31
CA THR A 14 -13.47 0.63 -36.98
C THR A 14 -12.08 0.54 -36.33
N SER A 15 -11.97 0.94 -35.07
CA SER A 15 -11.05 0.30 -34.13
C SER A 15 -11.77 0.13 -32.79
N GLN A 16 -12.28 -1.09 -32.61
CA GLN A 16 -12.88 -1.60 -31.38
C GLN A 16 -11.83 -1.65 -30.27
N GLY A 17 -11.83 -0.66 -29.37
CA GLY A 17 -11.32 -0.83 -28.02
C GLY A 17 -12.45 -1.37 -27.13
N LYS A 18 -12.39 -2.65 -26.77
CA LYS A 18 -13.42 -3.36 -26.00
C LYS A 18 -13.69 -2.68 -24.65
N LYS A 19 -14.96 -2.34 -24.38
CA LYS A 19 -15.45 -2.03 -23.02
C LYS A 19 -15.29 -3.27 -22.14
N GLY A 20 -14.38 -3.21 -21.17
CA GLY A 20 -14.23 -4.21 -20.11
C GLY A 20 -15.14 -3.90 -18.93
N LEU A 21 -15.80 -4.93 -18.40
CA LEU A 21 -16.79 -4.88 -17.33
C LEU A 21 -16.11 -4.70 -15.96
N GLY A 22 -16.22 -3.52 -15.38
CA GLY A 22 -15.82 -3.26 -13.99
C GLY A 22 -15.79 -1.77 -13.68
N PHE A 23 -16.62 -1.34 -12.73
CA PHE A 23 -16.66 -0.01 -12.12
C PHE A 23 -17.37 1.12 -12.89
N ALA A 24 -18.66 0.91 -13.16
CA ALA A 24 -19.63 1.97 -12.89
C ALA A 24 -19.95 1.94 -11.39
N ALA A 25 -19.19 2.71 -10.59
CA ALA A 25 -19.58 3.01 -9.21
C ALA A 25 -19.53 4.52 -9.03
N ASN A 26 -20.70 5.15 -9.19
CA ASN A 26 -20.98 6.44 -8.59
C ASN A 26 -21.07 6.20 -7.08
N THR A 27 -19.91 6.21 -6.42
CA THR A 27 -19.84 6.23 -4.97
C THR A 27 -18.90 7.33 -4.56
N ASN A 28 -19.44 8.30 -3.83
CA ASN A 28 -18.72 9.36 -3.12
C ASN A 28 -17.92 8.79 -1.92
N TYR A 29 -17.28 7.64 -2.09
CA TYR A 29 -16.23 7.20 -1.19
C TYR A 29 -14.93 7.85 -1.65
N PRO A 30 -14.10 8.37 -0.74
CA PRO A 30 -12.75 8.78 -1.12
C PRO A 30 -12.07 7.55 -1.73
N VAL A 31 -11.96 7.53 -3.06
CA VAL A 31 -11.08 6.59 -3.75
C VAL A 31 -9.68 6.98 -3.31
N GLN A 32 -9.20 6.27 -2.30
CA GLN A 32 -7.83 6.33 -1.84
C GLN A 32 -6.99 6.01 -3.07
N ARG A 33 -6.36 7.05 -3.66
CA ARG A 33 -5.51 6.87 -4.83
C ARG A 33 -4.51 5.78 -4.47
N SER A 34 -4.51 4.68 -5.23
CA SER A 34 -3.49 3.64 -5.12
C SER A 34 -2.14 4.36 -5.05
N PRO A 35 -1.26 4.05 -4.09
CA PRO A 35 0.02 4.76 -3.90
C PRO A 35 1.03 4.68 -5.07
N GLY A 36 0.56 4.36 -6.27
CA GLY A 36 1.33 4.18 -7.49
C GLY A 36 2.03 2.83 -7.55
N GLU A 37 2.57 2.55 -8.74
CA GLU A 37 3.52 1.47 -9.03
C GLU A 37 4.59 1.24 -7.93
N PRO A 38 5.12 2.27 -7.23
CA PRO A 38 6.12 2.04 -6.18
C PRO A 38 5.63 1.15 -5.03
N LEU A 39 4.42 1.38 -4.50
CA LEU A 39 3.93 0.58 -3.37
C LEU A 39 3.68 -0.86 -3.80
N GLU A 40 3.07 -1.07 -4.96
CA GLU A 40 2.84 -2.41 -5.50
C GLU A 40 4.16 -3.17 -5.67
N LYS A 41 5.21 -2.49 -6.12
CA LYS A 41 6.56 -3.06 -6.20
C LYS A 41 7.11 -3.43 -4.82
N VAL A 42 6.97 -2.55 -3.82
CA VAL A 42 7.39 -2.86 -2.43
C VAL A 42 6.67 -4.10 -1.91
N VAL A 43 5.34 -4.16 -2.03
CA VAL A 43 4.53 -5.28 -1.52
C VAL A 43 4.86 -6.57 -2.27
N SER A 44 4.95 -6.53 -3.61
CA SER A 44 5.33 -7.69 -4.42
C SER A 44 6.72 -8.22 -4.07
N THR A 45 7.70 -7.34 -3.89
CA THR A 45 9.05 -7.71 -3.44
C THR A 45 9.01 -8.27 -2.01
N ALA A 46 8.23 -7.67 -1.11
CA ALA A 46 8.07 -8.17 0.25
C ALA A 46 7.49 -9.58 0.29
N SER A 47 6.46 -9.87 -0.51
CA SER A 47 5.88 -11.22 -0.61
C SER A 47 6.92 -12.25 -1.03
N LYS A 48 7.79 -11.92 -1.99
CA LYS A 48 8.88 -12.80 -2.46
C LYS A 48 9.97 -12.97 -1.40
N VAL A 49 10.46 -11.88 -0.83
CA VAL A 49 11.56 -11.88 0.15
C VAL A 49 11.16 -12.59 1.45
N LEU A 50 9.90 -12.45 1.87
CA LEU A 50 9.37 -13.01 3.10
C LEU A 50 8.61 -14.33 2.90
N ASN A 51 8.43 -14.77 1.66
CA ASN A 51 7.66 -15.96 1.28
C ASN A 51 6.29 -16.02 1.98
N HIS A 52 5.51 -14.95 1.84
CA HIS A 52 4.22 -14.78 2.51
C HIS A 52 3.29 -13.90 1.68
N ASP A 53 1.98 -14.12 1.82
CA ASP A 53 0.99 -13.35 1.09
C ASP A 53 0.56 -12.11 1.87
N PHE A 54 0.68 -10.94 1.24
CA PHE A 54 0.27 -9.65 1.80
C PHE A 54 -0.93 -9.04 1.06
N SER A 55 -1.60 -9.78 0.18
CA SER A 55 -2.75 -9.30 -0.61
C SER A 55 -3.90 -8.75 0.25
N GLY A 56 -4.05 -9.24 1.47
CA GLY A 56 -5.05 -8.76 2.43
C GLY A 56 -4.61 -7.59 3.30
N VAL A 57 -3.37 -7.10 3.18
CA VAL A 57 -2.84 -5.99 3.98
C VAL A 57 -3.23 -4.65 3.34
N ASN A 58 -3.89 -3.80 4.11
CA ASN A 58 -4.27 -2.45 3.72
C ASN A 58 -3.20 -1.44 4.19
N ILE A 59 -2.59 -0.74 3.24
CA ILE A 59 -1.51 0.21 3.50
C ILE A 59 -2.01 1.63 3.21
N GLU A 60 -2.12 2.45 4.25
CA GLU A 60 -2.50 3.85 4.18
C GLU A 60 -1.24 4.73 4.29
N LEU A 61 -0.76 5.24 3.14
CA LEU A 61 0.28 6.26 3.12
C LEU A 61 -0.30 7.64 3.47
N ASN A 62 0.55 8.53 3.96
CA ASN A 62 0.22 9.89 4.39
C ASN A 62 -0.81 9.95 5.53
N SER A 63 -0.85 8.94 6.38
CA SER A 63 -1.75 8.89 7.53
C SER A 63 -1.23 9.78 8.67
N LYS A 64 -2.12 10.54 9.32
CA LYS A 64 -1.79 11.29 10.54
C LYS A 64 -1.78 10.43 11.80
N MET A 65 -2.16 9.15 11.71
CA MET A 65 -2.28 8.30 12.89
C MET A 65 -0.92 8.05 13.57
N PRO A 66 0.14 7.61 12.87
CA PRO A 66 1.40 7.25 13.53
C PRO A 66 1.97 8.38 14.41
N GLU A 67 1.89 9.62 13.93
CA GLU A 67 2.37 10.79 14.67
C GLU A 67 1.63 11.00 16.00
N LYS A 68 0.33 10.63 16.08
CA LYS A 68 -0.46 10.74 17.31
C LYS A 68 0.01 9.79 18.41
N VAL A 69 0.73 8.73 18.05
CA VAL A 69 1.30 7.77 18.99
C VAL A 69 2.83 7.89 19.06
N GLY A 70 3.40 8.98 18.51
CA GLY A 70 4.84 9.23 18.53
C GLY A 70 5.65 8.32 17.58
N ALA A 71 5.00 7.73 16.58
CA ALA A 71 5.62 6.85 15.59
C ALA A 71 5.62 7.48 14.18
N VAL A 72 6.40 6.90 13.27
CA VAL A 72 6.40 7.28 11.83
C VAL A 72 5.60 6.30 10.97
N ALA A 73 5.39 5.09 11.47
CA ALA A 73 4.48 4.10 10.89
C ALA A 73 3.94 3.18 12.00
N THR A 74 2.87 2.46 11.70
CA THR A 74 2.26 1.50 12.63
C THR A 74 1.70 0.29 11.87
N ALA A 75 1.87 -0.91 12.42
CA ALA A 75 1.22 -2.14 11.97
C ALA A 75 0.26 -2.70 13.04
N ALA A 76 -1.00 -2.93 12.66
CA ALA A 76 -2.02 -3.56 13.51
C ALA A 76 -2.85 -4.56 12.69
N GLY A 77 -2.58 -5.84 12.87
CA GLY A 77 -3.19 -6.92 12.09
C GLY A 77 -2.89 -6.75 10.60
N LYS A 78 -3.94 -6.52 9.81
CA LYS A 78 -3.83 -6.29 8.36
C LYS A 78 -3.78 -4.82 7.97
N GLN A 79 -3.59 -3.90 8.91
CA GLN A 79 -3.54 -2.46 8.62
C GLN A 79 -2.15 -1.90 8.91
N ILE A 80 -1.58 -1.24 7.90
CA ILE A 80 -0.36 -0.45 8.03
C ILE A 80 -0.69 1.01 7.74
N LYS A 81 -0.20 1.91 8.59
CA LYS A 81 -0.33 3.36 8.39
C LYS A 81 1.05 3.98 8.40
N VAL A 82 1.35 4.83 7.43
CA VAL A 82 2.65 5.49 7.28
C VAL A 82 2.46 6.99 7.31
N ALA A 83 3.26 7.70 8.11
CA ALA A 83 3.22 9.14 8.22
C ALA A 83 3.62 9.81 6.88
N PRO A 84 3.15 11.04 6.60
CA PRO A 84 3.53 11.77 5.38
C PRO A 84 5.04 11.89 5.17
N SER A 85 5.80 12.08 6.26
CA SER A 85 7.26 12.20 6.24
C SER A 85 8.00 10.96 5.70
N HIS A 86 7.35 9.79 5.68
CA HIS A 86 7.92 8.51 5.25
C HIS A 86 7.15 7.86 4.10
N SER A 87 6.27 8.61 3.42
CA SER A 87 5.40 8.07 2.38
C SER A 87 6.02 8.09 0.98
N ASP A 88 7.17 8.75 0.79
CA ASP A 88 7.91 8.73 -0.48
C ASP A 88 8.72 7.43 -0.62
N LEU A 89 8.17 6.45 -1.35
CA LEU A 89 8.77 5.13 -1.54
C LEU A 89 9.89 5.09 -2.60
N MET A 90 10.30 6.23 -3.16
CA MET A 90 11.54 6.31 -3.95
C MET A 90 12.78 6.34 -3.05
N GLN A 91 12.61 6.70 -1.77
CA GLN A 91 13.70 6.73 -0.82
C GLN A 91 13.87 5.37 -0.17
N LYS A 92 15.08 4.81 -0.26
CA LYS A 92 15.44 3.52 0.34
C LYS A 92 15.02 3.46 1.82
N ARG A 93 15.27 4.53 2.58
CA ARG A 93 14.94 4.58 4.01
C ARG A 93 13.44 4.42 4.28
N ASN A 94 12.59 4.99 3.43
CA ASN A 94 11.14 4.90 3.59
C ASN A 94 10.63 3.49 3.24
N VAL A 95 11.24 2.84 2.24
CA VAL A 95 11.00 1.41 1.98
C VAL A 95 11.42 0.55 3.16
N GLU A 96 12.56 0.83 3.80
CA GLU A 96 12.99 0.08 4.99
C GLU A 96 11.97 0.17 6.13
N VAL A 97 11.41 1.37 6.38
CA VAL A 97 10.37 1.59 7.38
C VAL A 97 9.09 0.83 7.02
N LEU A 98 8.62 0.94 5.78
CA LEU A 98 7.43 0.20 5.35
C LEU A 98 7.65 -1.32 5.40
N GLY A 99 8.81 -1.80 4.96
CA GLY A 99 9.16 -3.22 5.00
C GLY A 99 9.27 -3.76 6.43
N HIS A 100 9.68 -2.94 7.39
CA HIS A 100 9.66 -3.26 8.81
C HIS A 100 8.21 -3.48 9.30
N GLU A 101 7.28 -2.56 9.00
CA GLU A 101 5.86 -2.74 9.35
C GLU A 101 5.22 -3.96 8.67
N ILE A 102 5.57 -4.24 7.41
CA ILE A 102 5.12 -5.45 6.70
C ILE A 102 5.62 -6.72 7.40
N ARG A 103 6.83 -6.72 7.96
CA ARG A 103 7.30 -7.87 8.75
C ARG A 103 6.51 -8.03 10.04
N HIS A 104 6.08 -6.95 10.69
CA HIS A 104 5.21 -7.04 11.85
C HIS A 104 3.85 -7.65 11.52
N THR A 105 3.24 -7.31 10.37
CA THR A 105 1.98 -7.95 9.96
C THR A 105 2.16 -9.46 9.73
N GLN A 106 3.27 -9.89 9.13
CA GLN A 106 3.60 -11.32 9.00
C GLN A 106 3.79 -12.00 10.37
N GLN A 107 4.51 -11.36 11.30
CA GLN A 107 4.73 -11.91 12.65
C GLN A 107 3.39 -12.10 13.37
N GLN A 108 2.48 -11.14 13.25
CA GLN A 108 1.13 -11.18 13.82
C GLN A 108 0.26 -12.26 13.17
N ASP A 109 0.26 -12.36 11.84
CA ASP A 109 -0.53 -13.35 11.09
C ASP A 109 -0.10 -14.80 11.39
N LEU A 110 1.21 -15.04 11.56
CA LEU A 110 1.74 -16.35 11.94
C LEU A 110 1.46 -16.72 13.41
N GLY A 111 0.81 -15.85 14.19
CA GLY A 111 0.59 -16.06 15.63
C GLY A 111 1.89 -16.12 16.45
N LYS A 112 3.01 -15.65 15.88
CA LYS A 112 4.34 -15.74 16.49
C LYS A 112 4.62 -14.66 17.53
N VAL A 113 3.74 -13.66 17.63
CA VAL A 113 3.83 -12.56 18.60
C VAL A 113 2.56 -12.51 19.43
N SER A 114 2.71 -12.65 20.75
CA SER A 114 1.68 -12.28 21.72
C SER A 114 2.06 -10.94 22.32
N ALA A 115 1.06 -10.08 22.58
CA ALA A 115 1.30 -8.83 23.27
C ALA A 115 1.85 -9.11 24.68
N ASN A 116 2.91 -8.41 25.06
CA ASN A 116 3.57 -8.55 26.36
C ASN A 116 3.64 -7.21 27.12
N THR A 117 3.19 -6.11 26.50
CA THR A 117 3.10 -4.79 27.09
C THR A 117 1.92 -4.02 26.47
N GLN A 118 1.71 -2.79 26.95
CA GLN A 118 0.77 -1.85 26.34
C GLN A 118 1.44 -0.49 26.14
N ILE A 119 1.19 0.12 24.98
CA ILE A 119 1.60 1.49 24.69
C ILE A 119 0.35 2.27 24.33
N ALA A 120 0.07 3.36 25.07
CA ALA A 120 -1.14 4.16 24.91
C ALA A 120 -2.45 3.33 24.93
N GLY A 121 -2.50 2.25 25.73
CA GLY A 121 -3.64 1.35 25.84
C GLY A 121 -3.79 0.33 24.69
N LEU A 122 -2.84 0.29 23.76
CA LEU A 122 -2.79 -0.71 22.68
C LEU A 122 -1.88 -1.87 23.08
N PRO A 123 -2.32 -3.14 22.89
CA PRO A 123 -1.49 -4.31 23.16
C PRO A 123 -0.34 -4.39 22.16
N VAL A 124 0.89 -4.45 22.66
CA VAL A 124 2.13 -4.45 21.85
C VAL A 124 3.04 -5.58 22.32
N ASN A 125 3.79 -6.18 21.40
CA ASN A 125 4.94 -7.01 21.73
C ASN A 125 6.20 -6.13 21.64
N ASN A 126 7.00 -6.06 22.71
CA ASN A 126 8.21 -5.24 22.77
C ASN A 126 9.52 -6.06 22.78
N GLU A 127 9.48 -7.33 22.36
CA GLU A 127 10.67 -8.18 22.40
C GLU A 127 11.67 -7.75 21.34
N GLN A 128 12.89 -7.40 21.78
CA GLN A 128 13.94 -6.87 20.91
C GLN A 128 14.25 -7.75 19.69
N ARG A 129 14.12 -9.08 19.81
CA ARG A 129 14.35 -10.00 18.68
C ARG A 129 13.37 -9.76 17.52
N HIS A 130 12.12 -9.42 17.81
CA HIS A 130 11.09 -9.19 16.80
C HIS A 130 11.33 -7.88 16.05
N GLU A 131 11.76 -6.85 16.78
CA GLU A 131 12.19 -5.56 16.21
C GLU A 131 13.44 -5.69 15.34
N GLN A 132 14.45 -6.46 15.76
CA GLN A 132 15.65 -6.70 14.97
C GLN A 132 15.35 -7.46 13.69
N ASP A 133 14.49 -8.47 13.77
CA ASP A 133 14.00 -9.24 12.63
C ASP A 133 13.21 -8.37 11.65
N ALA A 134 12.33 -7.49 12.15
CA ALA A 134 11.61 -6.51 11.33
C ALA A 134 12.55 -5.51 10.64
N ASN A 135 13.55 -4.99 11.36
CA ASN A 135 14.58 -4.13 10.78
C ASN A 135 15.40 -4.83 9.68
N ALA A 136 15.78 -6.10 9.90
CA ALA A 136 16.50 -6.88 8.90
C ALA A 136 15.64 -7.15 7.66
N ALA A 137 14.36 -7.48 7.85
CA ALA A 137 13.40 -7.65 6.76
C ALA A 137 13.25 -6.37 5.93
N GLY A 138 13.05 -5.21 6.56
CA GLY A 138 12.96 -3.92 5.87
C GLY A 138 14.17 -3.63 4.99
N LYS A 139 15.39 -3.85 5.50
CA LYS A 139 16.63 -3.69 4.72
C LYS A 139 16.73 -4.65 3.54
N ARG A 140 16.30 -5.90 3.71
CA ARG A 140 16.31 -6.93 2.66
C ARG A 140 15.32 -6.58 1.54
N ILE A 141 14.12 -6.15 1.90
CA ILE A 141 13.09 -5.70 0.94
C ILE A 141 13.61 -4.49 0.16
N ALA A 142 14.12 -3.47 0.87
CA ALA A 142 14.63 -2.26 0.23
C ALA A 142 15.83 -2.50 -0.68
N SER A 143 16.65 -3.52 -0.39
CA SER A 143 17.79 -3.90 -1.23
C SER A 143 17.41 -4.79 -2.42
N ALA A 144 16.16 -5.27 -2.49
CA ALA A 144 15.64 -6.13 -3.55
C ALA A 144 14.69 -5.39 -4.52
N LEU A 145 14.59 -4.06 -4.42
CA LEU A 145 13.87 -3.18 -5.34
C LEU A 145 14.79 -2.61 -6.42
#